data_AF-A0A4W5PRT0-F1
#
_entry.id   AF-A0A4W5PRT0-F1
#
_cell.length_a   1.000
_cell.length_b   1.000
_cell.length_c   1.000
_cell.angle_alpha   90.00
_cell.angle_beta   90.00
_cell.angle_gamma   90.00
#
_symmetry.space_group_name_H-M   'P 1'
#
loop_
_entity.id
_entity.type
_entity.pdbx_description
1 polymer ?
#
loop_
_entity_poly.entity_id
_entity_poly.type
_entity_poly.pdbx_seq_one_letter_code
_entity_poly.pdbx_strand_id
1 'polypeptide(L)'
;MIMFFLVGLLVHVIFFISIFDIYFTSPLVHGMAPQASPLPPPASRLLLVVADGLRADSLYKPDANGSTRAPYLRSVMEETGSWGVSHTRVPTESRPGHVALIAGFYEDVSAVAKGWKENPVEFDSVFNESRHTWCWGSPDILPMFAKGASGDHVYTYTYPAEREDFASTDASRLDTWVFDEVKLFLQSARENSSLMSSLKKDQNVFFLHLLGIDTNGHAHRPMSQEYLENIRLVDSGVKELVSMVEEFFDNDGRTAYVFTSDHGMTNWGSHGAGHPSETLTPLLVWGAGVHTAQRVTEPQKYSDGYLQEWQLEGLRRVDVNQADIAPLMSSLIGVPFPLNSVGVLPLQYLNNSDQFKAESMYSNAIQILEQFKVQYNVEENNNVISLCRSLMGHALEGLSYYHTYDRFFLGCSVVLGFTGWTSYVVLVILKTHARVACTVREKSI
;
A
#
# COMPACT_ATOMS: atom_id res chain seq x y z
N MET A 1 37.44 -30.58 17.11
CA MET A 1 37.45 -29.82 15.83
C MET A 1 36.13 -29.91 15.09
N ILE A 2 35.63 -31.10 14.71
CA ILE A 2 34.34 -31.26 14.03
C ILE A 2 33.16 -30.74 14.87
N MET A 3 33.10 -31.10 16.16
CA MET A 3 32.05 -30.60 17.06
C MET A 3 32.03 -29.06 17.17
N PHE A 4 33.21 -28.43 17.25
CA PHE A 4 33.34 -26.97 17.29
C PHE A 4 32.86 -26.32 15.99
N PHE A 5 33.18 -26.92 14.85
CA PHE A 5 32.67 -26.48 13.54
C PHE A 5 31.15 -26.63 13.44
N LEU A 6 30.58 -27.75 13.88
CA LEU A 6 29.14 -28.00 13.86
C LEU A 6 28.38 -27.02 14.78
N VAL A 7 28.89 -26.77 15.98
CA VAL A 7 28.31 -25.78 16.92
C VAL A 7 28.42 -24.38 16.34
N GLY A 8 29.58 -24.01 15.78
CA GLY A 8 29.77 -22.72 15.12
C GLY A 8 28.82 -22.51 13.94
N LEU A 9 28.66 -23.50 13.07
CA LEU A 9 27.71 -23.47 11.95
C LEU A 9 26.27 -23.33 12.45
N LEU A 10 25.88 -24.10 13.48
CA LEU A 10 24.55 -24.04 14.07
C LEU A 10 24.25 -22.63 14.62
N VAL A 11 25.19 -22.01 15.33
CA VAL A 11 25.04 -20.64 15.86
C VAL A 11 24.85 -19.62 14.73
N HIS A 12 25.61 -19.73 13.63
CA HIS A 12 25.44 -18.83 12.48
C HIS A 12 24.11 -19.05 11.76
N VAL A 13 23.65 -20.30 11.63
CA VAL A 13 22.33 -20.62 11.08
C VAL A 13 21.23 -20.04 11.97
N ILE A 14 21.35 -20.17 13.30
CA ILE A 14 20.39 -19.58 14.25
C ILE A 14 20.40 -18.05 14.12
N PHE A 15 21.56 -17.40 14.10
CA PHE A 15 21.62 -15.94 13.93
C PHE A 15 21.04 -15.49 12.59
N PHE A 16 21.35 -16.19 11.51
CA PHE A 16 20.78 -15.91 10.20
C PHE A 16 19.26 -16.02 10.24
N ILE A 17 18.70 -17.14 10.74
CA ILE A 17 17.26 -17.33 10.89
C ILE A 17 16.64 -16.29 11.83
N SER A 18 17.33 -15.88 12.90
CA SER A 18 16.83 -14.88 13.85
C SER A 18 16.66 -13.48 13.25
N ILE A 19 17.51 -13.11 12.29
CA ILE A 19 17.30 -11.87 11.52
C ILE A 19 15.96 -11.96 10.81
N PHE A 20 15.63 -13.12 10.24
CA PHE A 20 14.33 -13.29 9.61
C PHE A 20 13.20 -13.26 10.64
N ASP A 21 13.33 -13.94 11.76
CA ASP A 21 12.27 -13.97 12.78
C ASP A 21 11.98 -12.59 13.41
N ILE A 22 13.04 -11.81 13.71
CA ILE A 22 12.95 -10.48 14.34
C ILE A 22 12.41 -9.42 13.39
N TYR A 23 12.83 -9.45 12.12
CA TYR A 23 12.44 -8.43 11.14
C TYR A 23 11.23 -8.83 10.30
N PHE A 24 10.80 -10.09 10.32
CA PHE A 24 9.76 -10.61 9.42
C PHE A 24 8.61 -11.31 10.17
N THR A 25 8.20 -10.71 11.28
CA THR A 25 7.00 -11.09 12.04
C THR A 25 5.79 -10.30 11.52
N SER A 26 4.61 -10.94 11.46
CA SER A 26 3.38 -10.27 11.00
C SER A 26 3.05 -9.07 11.90
N PRO A 27 2.67 -7.90 11.35
CA PRO A 27 2.19 -6.78 12.16
C PRO A 27 0.80 -7.03 12.75
N LEU A 28 0.11 -8.09 12.33
CA LEU A 28 -1.26 -8.37 12.70
C LEU A 28 -1.37 -8.92 14.11
N VAL A 29 -2.30 -8.32 14.84
CA VAL A 29 -2.66 -8.67 16.20
C VAL A 29 -4.13 -9.06 16.22
N HIS A 30 -4.49 -10.01 17.08
CA HIS A 30 -5.84 -10.57 17.17
C HIS A 30 -6.42 -10.42 18.58
N GLY A 31 -7.75 -10.56 18.69
CA GLY A 31 -8.45 -10.51 19.99
C GLY A 31 -8.88 -9.12 20.44
N MET A 32 -8.74 -8.10 19.59
CA MET A 32 -9.24 -6.74 19.84
C MET A 32 -10.74 -6.64 19.55
N ALA A 33 -11.44 -5.76 20.28
CA ALA A 33 -12.83 -5.43 20.01
C ALA A 33 -12.92 -4.29 18.97
N PRO A 34 -13.68 -4.45 17.86
CA PRO A 34 -13.86 -3.39 16.87
C PRO A 34 -14.46 -2.12 17.47
N GLN A 35 -13.95 -0.96 17.06
CA GLN A 35 -14.44 0.35 17.50
C GLN A 35 -15.09 1.11 16.35
N ALA A 36 -16.30 1.62 16.56
CA ALA A 36 -17.01 2.50 15.62
C ALA A 36 -17.39 3.83 16.30
N SER A 37 -17.69 4.85 15.50
CA SER A 37 -18.33 6.07 16.01
C SER A 37 -19.76 5.75 16.45
N PRO A 38 -20.22 6.19 17.63
CA PRO A 38 -21.60 5.97 18.08
C PRO A 38 -22.61 6.87 17.34
N LEU A 39 -22.14 7.81 16.52
CA LEU A 39 -22.97 8.79 15.83
C LEU A 39 -23.34 8.33 14.42
N PRO A 40 -24.53 8.71 13.91
CA PRO A 40 -24.96 8.34 12.57
C PRO A 40 -23.96 8.82 11.49
N PRO A 41 -23.62 7.97 10.52
CA PRO A 41 -22.67 8.32 9.47
C PRO A 41 -23.27 9.26 8.42
N PRO A 42 -22.44 10.13 7.82
CA PRO A 42 -22.90 11.06 6.80
C PRO A 42 -23.21 10.41 5.45
N ALA A 43 -22.67 9.22 5.15
CA ALA A 43 -22.97 8.45 3.95
C ALA A 43 -23.65 7.12 4.30
N SER A 44 -24.47 6.62 3.38
CA SER A 44 -25.01 5.26 3.44
C SER A 44 -24.16 4.29 2.63
N ARG A 45 -23.40 4.80 1.65
CA ARG A 45 -22.58 3.98 0.76
C ARG A 45 -21.33 4.71 0.28
N LEU A 46 -20.33 3.93 -0.08
CA LEU A 46 -19.03 4.40 -0.53
C LEU A 46 -18.68 3.78 -1.89
N LEU A 47 -18.24 4.62 -2.83
CA LEU A 47 -17.53 4.18 -4.03
C LEU A 47 -16.03 4.44 -3.85
N LEU A 48 -15.24 3.38 -3.81
CA LEU A 48 -13.78 3.42 -3.85
C LEU A 48 -13.32 3.08 -5.27
N VAL A 49 -12.67 4.02 -5.94
CA VAL A 49 -12.06 3.84 -7.26
C VAL A 49 -10.55 3.94 -7.12
N VAL A 50 -9.85 2.85 -7.40
CA VAL A 50 -8.38 2.80 -7.37
C VAL A 50 -7.89 2.62 -8.80
N ALA A 51 -7.21 3.64 -9.31
CA ALA A 51 -6.60 3.64 -10.63
C ALA A 51 -5.13 3.25 -10.51
N ASP A 52 -4.85 1.95 -10.59
CA ASP A 52 -3.55 1.33 -10.30
C ASP A 52 -2.42 2.00 -11.11
N GLY A 53 -1.29 2.26 -10.45
CA GLY A 53 -0.10 2.88 -11.07
C GLY A 53 -0.26 4.36 -11.47
N LEU A 54 -1.35 5.03 -11.07
CA LEU A 54 -1.58 6.44 -11.37
C LEU A 54 -0.74 7.38 -10.50
N ARG A 55 0.16 8.12 -11.14
CA ARG A 55 0.98 9.14 -10.47
C ARG A 55 0.18 10.42 -10.19
N ALA A 56 0.42 11.05 -9.03
CA ALA A 56 -0.20 12.33 -8.70
C ALA A 56 0.10 13.42 -9.74
N ASP A 57 1.35 13.51 -10.21
CA ASP A 57 1.75 14.51 -11.19
C ASP A 57 1.10 14.30 -12.56
N SER A 58 0.89 13.04 -12.98
CA SER A 58 0.25 12.72 -14.26
C SER A 58 -1.23 13.10 -14.28
N LEU A 59 -1.89 13.05 -13.12
CA LEU A 59 -3.27 13.51 -12.97
C LEU A 59 -3.36 15.04 -12.83
N TYR A 60 -2.56 15.63 -11.94
CA TYR A 60 -2.73 17.02 -11.52
C TYR A 60 -2.07 18.03 -12.45
N LYS A 61 -0.96 17.66 -13.11
CA LYS A 61 -0.22 18.58 -13.96
C LYS A 61 -0.96 18.81 -15.29
N PRO A 62 -1.24 20.07 -15.66
CA PRO A 62 -1.76 20.38 -16.98
C PRO A 62 -0.80 19.96 -18.09
N ASP A 63 -1.31 19.78 -19.30
CA ASP A 63 -0.47 19.60 -20.49
C ASP A 63 0.26 20.90 -20.89
N ALA A 64 1.05 20.82 -21.96
CA ALA A 64 1.81 21.97 -22.46
C ALA A 64 0.93 23.15 -22.92
N ASN A 65 -0.36 22.90 -23.20
CA ASN A 65 -1.33 23.93 -23.58
C ASN A 65 -2.10 24.46 -22.36
N GLY A 66 -1.76 24.03 -21.14
CA GLY A 66 -2.47 24.39 -19.91
C GLY A 66 -3.79 23.65 -19.72
N SER A 67 -4.08 22.62 -20.52
CA SER A 67 -5.32 21.83 -20.39
C SER A 67 -5.13 20.64 -19.45
N THR A 68 -6.12 20.36 -18.62
CA THR A 68 -6.14 19.14 -17.80
C THR A 68 -6.51 17.93 -18.66
N ARG A 69 -5.90 16.76 -18.36
CA ARG A 69 -6.27 15.48 -18.98
C ARG A 69 -7.50 14.85 -18.35
N ALA A 70 -7.75 15.19 -17.09
CA ALA A 70 -8.87 14.67 -16.31
C ALA A 70 -9.81 15.83 -15.94
N PRO A 71 -10.58 16.38 -16.89
CA PRO A 71 -11.44 17.53 -16.64
C PRO A 71 -12.50 17.28 -15.56
N TYR A 72 -13.05 16.07 -15.44
CA TYR A 72 -14.04 15.77 -14.41
C TYR A 72 -13.41 15.75 -13.02
N LEU A 73 -12.33 14.99 -12.82
CA LEU A 73 -11.61 14.94 -11.55
C LEU A 73 -11.03 16.31 -11.18
N ARG A 74 -10.60 17.11 -12.17
CA ARG A 74 -10.21 18.50 -11.96
C ARG A 74 -11.38 19.34 -11.43
N SER A 75 -12.59 19.20 -12.00
CA SER A 75 -13.77 19.91 -11.47
C SER A 75 -14.13 19.47 -10.05
N VAL A 76 -13.92 18.20 -9.70
CA VAL A 76 -14.10 17.71 -8.32
C VAL A 76 -13.20 18.49 -7.36
N MET A 77 -11.91 18.65 -7.70
CA MET A 77 -10.97 19.42 -6.88
C MET A 77 -11.32 20.91 -6.78
N GLU A 78 -11.87 21.48 -7.85
CA GLU A 78 -12.14 22.91 -7.96
C GLU A 78 -13.48 23.35 -7.38
N GLU A 79 -14.42 22.42 -7.23
CA GLU A 79 -15.82 22.73 -6.90
C GLU A 79 -16.38 21.85 -5.77
N THR A 80 -16.38 20.53 -5.93
CA THR A 80 -17.28 19.66 -5.14
C THR A 80 -16.60 18.81 -4.07
N GLY A 81 -15.28 18.67 -4.11
CA GLY A 81 -14.52 17.75 -3.27
C GLY A 81 -13.31 18.35 -2.57
N SER A 82 -12.68 17.51 -1.77
CA SER A 82 -11.39 17.73 -1.14
C SER A 82 -10.32 16.88 -1.83
N TRP A 83 -9.08 17.37 -1.85
CA TRP A 83 -8.00 16.71 -2.56
C TRP A 83 -6.66 16.86 -1.87
N GLY A 84 -5.72 16.00 -2.23
CA GLY A 84 -4.32 16.09 -1.84
C GLY A 84 -3.51 14.92 -2.35
N VAL A 85 -2.35 14.70 -1.75
CA VAL A 85 -1.49 13.57 -2.08
C VAL A 85 -1.62 12.49 -1.00
N SER A 86 -1.87 11.26 -1.44
CA SER A 86 -1.73 10.07 -0.60
C SER A 86 -0.28 9.58 -0.68
N HIS A 87 0.38 9.46 0.46
CA HIS A 87 1.77 9.03 0.56
C HIS A 87 1.81 7.52 0.81
N THR A 88 2.09 6.73 -0.24
CA THR A 88 2.32 5.28 -0.13
C THR A 88 3.72 4.99 0.41
N ARG A 89 3.96 3.74 0.82
CA ARG A 89 5.23 3.28 1.40
C ARG A 89 5.87 2.19 0.55
N VAL A 90 7.17 2.03 0.73
CA VAL A 90 7.94 0.93 0.13
C VAL A 90 7.58 -0.39 0.84
N PRO A 91 7.38 -1.49 0.11
CA PRO A 91 7.48 -1.60 -1.35
C PRO A 91 6.21 -1.05 -2.02
N THR A 92 6.41 -0.20 -3.05
CA THR A 92 5.32 0.40 -3.83
C THR A 92 4.79 -0.63 -4.84
N GLU A 93 4.16 -1.66 -4.31
CA GLU A 93 3.57 -2.78 -5.04
C GLU A 93 2.05 -2.77 -4.82
N SER A 94 1.29 -3.35 -5.75
CA SER A 94 -0.16 -3.20 -5.73
C SER A 94 -0.80 -3.78 -4.47
N ARG A 95 -0.40 -4.98 -4.03
CA ARG A 95 -0.95 -5.61 -2.82
C ARG A 95 -0.70 -4.75 -1.56
N PRO A 96 0.55 -4.42 -1.17
CA PRO A 96 0.80 -3.57 0.00
C PRO A 96 0.07 -2.22 -0.05
N GLY A 97 -0.01 -1.60 -1.23
CA GLY A 97 -0.73 -0.34 -1.42
C GLY A 97 -2.23 -0.49 -1.15
N HIS A 98 -2.85 -1.53 -1.68
CA HIS A 98 -4.26 -1.81 -1.41
C HIS A 98 -4.54 -2.16 0.05
N VAL A 99 -3.68 -2.96 0.70
CA VAL A 99 -3.83 -3.25 2.14
C VAL A 99 -3.77 -1.96 2.98
N ALA A 100 -2.86 -1.05 2.65
CA ALA A 100 -2.83 0.26 3.30
C ALA A 100 -4.12 1.05 3.07
N LEU A 101 -4.64 1.06 1.84
CA LEU A 101 -5.88 1.79 1.51
C LEU A 101 -7.11 1.28 2.28
N ILE A 102 -7.30 -0.04 2.37
CA ILE A 102 -8.56 -0.62 2.86
C ILE A 102 -8.48 -1.11 4.32
N ALA A 103 -7.31 -1.53 4.79
CA ALA A 103 -7.11 -2.04 6.14
C ALA A 103 -6.31 -1.05 7.01
N GLY A 104 -5.71 -0.02 6.41
CA GLY A 104 -5.08 1.06 7.14
C GLY A 104 -3.78 0.67 7.84
N PHE A 105 -3.09 -0.37 7.37
CA PHE A 105 -1.77 -0.75 7.86
C PHE A 105 -0.83 -1.08 6.71
N TYR A 106 0.47 -1.06 7.01
CA TYR A 106 1.51 -1.33 6.03
C TYR A 106 1.99 -2.76 6.19
N GLU A 107 1.88 -3.56 5.13
CA GLU A 107 2.45 -4.90 5.13
C GLU A 107 3.97 -4.86 5.26
N ASP A 108 4.52 -5.79 6.02
CA ASP A 108 5.95 -6.00 6.07
C ASP A 108 6.44 -6.63 4.75
N VAL A 109 7.63 -6.23 4.30
CA VAL A 109 8.29 -6.72 3.06
C VAL A 109 8.34 -8.25 3.00
N SER A 110 8.36 -8.93 4.15
CA SER A 110 8.33 -10.39 4.23
C SER A 110 7.02 -11.08 3.87
N ALA A 111 5.87 -10.42 4.06
CA ALA A 111 4.58 -10.96 3.64
C ALA A 111 4.49 -11.03 2.10
N VAL A 112 5.18 -10.11 1.42
CA VAL A 112 5.38 -10.10 -0.04
C VAL A 112 6.36 -11.18 -0.48
N ALA A 113 7.45 -11.40 0.27
CA ALA A 113 8.45 -12.43 -0.05
C ALA A 113 7.96 -13.88 0.11
N LYS A 114 7.00 -14.15 1.01
CA LYS A 114 6.46 -15.49 1.29
C LYS A 114 5.31 -15.91 0.34
N GLY A 115 4.76 -14.99 -0.45
CA GLY A 115 3.68 -15.26 -1.38
C GLY A 115 3.40 -14.08 -2.31
N TRP A 116 4.00 -14.10 -3.50
CA TRP A 116 3.80 -13.06 -4.52
C TRP A 116 2.36 -12.98 -5.04
N LYS A 117 1.57 -14.06 -4.91
CA LYS A 117 0.22 -14.17 -5.47
C LYS A 117 -0.90 -14.36 -4.44
N GLU A 118 -0.57 -14.75 -3.21
CA GLU A 118 -1.57 -15.01 -2.17
C GLU A 118 -1.08 -14.53 -0.81
N ASN A 119 -1.98 -13.87 -0.08
CA ASN A 119 -1.72 -13.47 1.29
C ASN A 119 -1.91 -14.68 2.23
N PRO A 120 -0.87 -15.12 2.96
CA PRO A 120 -1.00 -16.21 3.92
C PRO A 120 -1.69 -15.81 5.24
N VAL A 121 -2.02 -14.52 5.46
CA VAL A 121 -2.59 -14.04 6.74
C VAL A 121 -3.83 -13.18 6.51
N GLU A 122 -4.99 -13.67 6.96
CA GLU A 122 -6.24 -12.92 6.96
C GLU A 122 -6.12 -11.63 7.78
N PHE A 123 -6.63 -10.52 7.25
CA PHE A 123 -6.68 -9.23 7.93
C PHE A 123 -8.08 -8.63 7.86
N ASP A 124 -8.40 -7.84 8.87
CA ASP A 124 -9.63 -7.05 8.91
C ASP A 124 -9.49 -5.76 8.08
N SER A 125 -10.58 -5.31 7.46
CA SER A 125 -10.60 -4.18 6.54
C SER A 125 -11.96 -3.48 6.51
N VAL A 126 -12.03 -2.32 5.87
CA VAL A 126 -13.31 -1.63 5.64
C VAL A 126 -14.31 -2.53 4.90
N PHE A 127 -13.85 -3.47 4.07
CA PHE A 127 -14.72 -4.38 3.34
C PHE A 127 -15.28 -5.49 4.22
N ASN A 128 -14.51 -5.94 5.21
CA ASN A 128 -14.93 -6.92 6.22
C ASN A 128 -15.98 -6.30 7.16
N GLU A 129 -15.79 -5.04 7.53
CA GLU A 129 -16.66 -4.31 8.46
C GLU A 129 -17.90 -3.71 7.75
N SER A 130 -17.94 -3.75 6.42
CA SER A 130 -19.08 -3.30 5.63
C SER A 130 -20.23 -4.29 5.68
N ARG A 131 -21.44 -3.79 5.39
CA ARG A 131 -22.62 -4.65 5.26
C ARG A 131 -22.54 -5.53 4.02
N HIS A 132 -22.16 -4.94 2.89
CA HIS A 132 -21.85 -5.65 1.66
C HIS A 132 -20.79 -4.88 0.89
N THR A 133 -19.91 -5.63 0.23
CA THR A 133 -18.91 -5.08 -0.69
C THR A 133 -19.07 -5.74 -2.05
N TRP A 134 -19.17 -4.96 -3.13
CA TRP A 134 -19.07 -5.46 -4.50
C TRP A 134 -17.81 -4.91 -5.15
N CYS A 135 -16.97 -5.81 -5.66
CA CYS A 135 -15.65 -5.50 -6.20
C CYS A 135 -15.55 -5.90 -7.69
N TRP A 136 -15.00 -5.03 -8.52
CA TRP A 136 -14.73 -5.29 -9.94
C TRP A 136 -13.28 -4.98 -10.30
N GLY A 137 -12.62 -5.88 -11.04
CA GLY A 137 -11.24 -5.66 -11.51
C GLY A 137 -10.40 -6.93 -11.62
N SER A 138 -9.12 -6.82 -11.22
CA SER A 138 -8.10 -7.86 -11.46
C SER A 138 -8.32 -9.13 -10.64
N PRO A 139 -8.19 -10.33 -11.25
CA PRO A 139 -8.15 -11.59 -10.52
C PRO A 139 -6.92 -11.77 -9.63
N ASP A 140 -5.88 -10.95 -9.77
CA ASP A 140 -4.71 -10.99 -8.87
C ASP A 140 -4.90 -10.13 -7.61
N ILE A 141 -5.80 -9.14 -7.65
CA ILE A 141 -6.06 -8.21 -6.54
C ILE A 141 -7.30 -8.62 -5.75
N LEU A 142 -8.44 -8.77 -6.41
CA LEU A 142 -9.74 -8.91 -5.75
C LEU A 142 -9.86 -10.12 -4.80
N PRO A 143 -9.35 -11.32 -5.13
CA PRO A 143 -9.49 -12.48 -4.27
C PRO A 143 -8.82 -12.34 -2.90
N MET A 144 -7.80 -11.48 -2.77
CA MET A 144 -7.11 -11.30 -1.48
C MET A 144 -8.01 -10.66 -0.43
N PHE A 145 -9.03 -9.89 -0.85
CA PHE A 145 -9.98 -9.24 0.05
C PHE A 145 -11.21 -10.11 0.32
N ALA A 146 -11.64 -10.91 -0.65
CA ALA A 146 -12.77 -11.81 -0.47
C ALA A 146 -12.42 -13.06 0.34
N LYS A 147 -11.21 -13.62 0.17
CA LYS A 147 -10.78 -14.80 0.93
C LYS A 147 -10.59 -14.51 2.42
N GLY A 148 -10.21 -13.28 2.78
CA GLY A 148 -10.09 -12.84 4.17
C GLY A 148 -11.38 -12.25 4.76
N ALA A 149 -12.45 -12.13 3.97
CA ALA A 149 -13.74 -11.65 4.43
C ALA A 149 -14.44 -12.71 5.29
N SER A 150 -14.80 -12.36 6.53
CA SER A 150 -15.58 -13.24 7.39
C SER A 150 -17.05 -13.27 6.93
N GLY A 151 -17.36 -14.08 5.92
CA GLY A 151 -18.74 -14.40 5.52
C GLY A 151 -19.10 -14.10 4.06
N ASP A 152 -20.37 -14.35 3.70
CA ASP A 152 -20.89 -14.29 2.31
C ASP A 152 -21.37 -12.88 1.91
N HIS A 153 -20.58 -11.83 2.17
CA HIS A 153 -20.97 -10.42 1.92
C HIS A 153 -19.96 -9.60 1.10
N VAL A 154 -18.81 -10.17 0.72
CA VAL A 154 -17.84 -9.56 -0.21
C VAL A 154 -17.88 -10.31 -1.55
N TYR A 155 -18.36 -9.65 -2.59
CA TYR A 155 -18.59 -10.23 -3.92
C TYR A 155 -17.54 -9.71 -4.90
N THR A 156 -16.86 -10.61 -5.61
CA THR A 156 -15.82 -10.25 -6.58
C THR A 156 -16.20 -10.64 -7.99
N TYR A 157 -16.06 -9.70 -8.92
CA TYR A 157 -16.25 -9.90 -10.36
C TYR A 157 -14.95 -9.58 -11.07
N THR A 158 -14.34 -10.58 -11.69
CA THR A 158 -13.03 -10.45 -12.34
C THR A 158 -13.14 -10.75 -13.83
N TYR A 159 -12.41 -10.02 -14.65
CA TYR A 159 -12.16 -10.47 -16.02
C TYR A 159 -11.27 -11.73 -16.00
N PRO A 160 -11.27 -12.56 -17.07
CA PRO A 160 -10.36 -13.70 -17.17
C PRO A 160 -8.88 -13.26 -17.09
N ALA A 161 -8.04 -14.00 -16.37
CA ALA A 161 -6.64 -13.67 -16.16
C ALA A 161 -5.85 -13.54 -17.48
N GLU A 162 -6.28 -14.24 -18.54
CA GLU A 162 -5.67 -14.15 -19.87
C GLU A 162 -5.87 -12.78 -20.54
N ARG A 163 -6.76 -11.94 -20.01
CA ARG A 163 -6.95 -10.56 -20.51
C ARG A 163 -5.87 -9.59 -20.01
N GLU A 164 -5.15 -9.93 -18.94
CA GLU A 164 -3.97 -9.20 -18.42
C GLU A 164 -2.74 -9.47 -19.30
N ASP A 165 -2.89 -9.18 -20.59
CA ASP A 165 -1.81 -9.27 -21.56
C ASP A 165 -1.00 -7.97 -21.51
N PHE A 166 0.07 -7.97 -20.73
CA PHE A 166 1.04 -6.86 -20.63
C PHE A 166 1.78 -6.58 -21.95
N ALA A 167 1.65 -7.44 -22.96
CA ALA A 167 2.16 -7.20 -24.31
C ALA A 167 1.08 -6.65 -25.26
N SER A 168 -0.16 -6.46 -24.78
CA SER A 168 -1.23 -5.86 -25.55
C SER A 168 -0.93 -4.40 -25.88
N THR A 169 -1.35 -3.95 -27.06
CA THR A 169 -1.14 -2.57 -27.52
C THR A 169 -2.03 -1.54 -26.82
N ASP A 170 -3.04 -1.98 -26.08
CA ASP A 170 -3.95 -1.10 -25.34
C ASP A 170 -4.59 -1.83 -24.14
N ALA A 171 -4.09 -1.53 -22.94
CA ALA A 171 -4.61 -2.10 -21.70
C ALA A 171 -5.86 -1.39 -21.14
N SER A 172 -6.29 -0.26 -21.72
CA SER A 172 -7.45 0.51 -21.23
C SER A 172 -8.78 -0.23 -21.33
N ARG A 173 -8.81 -1.31 -22.13
CA ARG A 173 -9.92 -2.27 -22.20
C ARG A 173 -10.24 -2.94 -20.85
N LEU A 174 -9.25 -3.07 -19.96
CA LEU A 174 -9.46 -3.65 -18.62
C LEU A 174 -10.34 -2.70 -17.78
N ASP A 175 -10.04 -1.41 -17.82
CA ASP A 175 -10.82 -0.39 -17.11
C ASP A 175 -12.22 -0.24 -17.72
N THR A 176 -12.30 -0.30 -19.06
CA THR A 176 -13.58 -0.29 -19.78
C THR A 176 -14.47 -1.45 -19.35
N TRP A 177 -13.90 -2.66 -19.22
CA TRP A 177 -14.64 -3.82 -18.73
C TRP A 177 -15.20 -3.58 -17.31
N VAL A 178 -14.40 -3.01 -16.40
CA VAL A 178 -14.86 -2.70 -15.04
C VAL A 178 -16.05 -1.74 -15.07
N PHE A 179 -15.95 -0.65 -15.83
CA PHE A 179 -17.07 0.29 -15.96
C PHE A 179 -18.33 -0.36 -16.56
N ASP A 180 -18.18 -1.19 -17.60
CA ASP A 180 -19.30 -1.88 -18.24
C ASP A 180 -19.97 -2.89 -17.32
N GLU A 181 -19.21 -3.65 -16.52
CA GLU A 181 -19.79 -4.59 -15.55
C GLU A 181 -20.55 -3.87 -14.44
N VAL A 182 -20.06 -2.73 -13.95
CA VAL A 182 -20.79 -1.93 -12.96
C VAL A 182 -22.09 -1.38 -13.55
N LYS A 183 -22.07 -0.93 -14.82
CA LYS A 183 -23.28 -0.51 -15.54
C LYS A 183 -24.31 -1.63 -15.63
N LEU A 184 -23.89 -2.81 -16.07
CA LEU A 184 -24.74 -3.99 -16.19
C LEU A 184 -25.27 -4.42 -14.82
N PHE A 185 -24.43 -4.38 -13.79
CA PHE A 185 -24.83 -4.68 -12.42
C PHE A 185 -25.95 -3.75 -11.93
N LEU A 186 -25.77 -2.43 -12.04
CA LEU A 186 -26.80 -1.46 -11.64
C LEU A 186 -28.10 -1.62 -12.46
N GLN A 187 -28.01 -1.90 -13.76
CA GLN A 187 -29.18 -2.18 -14.58
C GLN A 187 -29.92 -3.44 -14.10
N SER A 188 -29.20 -4.55 -13.90
CA SER A 188 -29.77 -5.81 -13.43
C SER A 188 -30.39 -5.68 -12.03
N ALA A 189 -29.80 -4.83 -11.18
CA ALA A 189 -30.32 -4.56 -9.85
C ALA A 189 -31.70 -3.88 -9.87
N ARG A 190 -32.03 -3.10 -10.91
CA ARG A 190 -33.38 -2.51 -11.06
C ARG A 190 -34.47 -3.58 -11.24
N GLU A 191 -34.13 -4.73 -11.79
CA GLU A 191 -35.06 -5.84 -12.05
C GLU A 191 -35.04 -6.91 -10.93
N ASN A 192 -34.02 -6.89 -10.08
CA ASN A 192 -33.86 -7.84 -8.97
C ASN A 192 -34.20 -7.17 -7.63
N SER A 193 -35.41 -7.44 -7.12
CA SER A 193 -35.91 -6.85 -5.87
C SER A 193 -35.06 -7.16 -4.64
N SER A 194 -34.47 -8.37 -4.57
CA SER A 194 -33.58 -8.75 -3.47
C SER A 194 -32.27 -7.96 -3.51
N LEU A 195 -31.67 -7.87 -4.70
CA LEU A 195 -30.43 -7.11 -4.89
C LEU A 195 -30.64 -5.62 -4.63
N MET A 196 -31.71 -5.04 -5.18
CA MET A 196 -32.11 -3.66 -4.92
C MET A 196 -32.30 -3.40 -3.42
N SER A 197 -32.94 -4.32 -2.70
CA SER A 197 -33.11 -4.20 -1.25
C SER A 197 -31.78 -4.22 -0.50
N SER A 198 -30.79 -5.01 -0.94
CA SER A 198 -29.45 -5.00 -0.34
C SER A 198 -28.71 -3.70 -0.64
N LEU A 199 -28.77 -3.20 -1.87
CA LEU A 199 -28.09 -1.97 -2.31
C LEU A 199 -28.63 -0.71 -1.61
N LYS A 200 -29.93 -0.67 -1.26
CA LYS A 200 -30.55 0.44 -0.54
C LYS A 200 -30.21 0.49 0.96
N LYS A 201 -29.59 -0.55 1.53
CA LYS A 201 -29.11 -0.52 2.92
C LYS A 201 -27.90 0.40 3.07
N ASP A 202 -27.57 0.70 4.32
CA ASP A 202 -26.38 1.44 4.71
C ASP A 202 -25.14 0.53 4.75
N GLN A 203 -23.97 1.17 4.94
CA GLN A 203 -22.67 0.52 5.08
C GLN A 203 -22.27 -0.33 3.86
N ASN A 204 -22.74 0.03 2.67
CA ASN A 204 -22.40 -0.65 1.43
C ASN A 204 -21.14 -0.03 0.79
N VAL A 205 -20.25 -0.88 0.27
CA VAL A 205 -19.03 -0.47 -0.44
C VAL A 205 -19.04 -1.00 -1.87
N PHE A 206 -18.65 -0.16 -2.80
CA PHE A 206 -18.43 -0.50 -4.20
C PHE A 206 -16.97 -0.22 -4.50
N PHE A 207 -16.21 -1.25 -4.87
CA PHE A 207 -14.79 -1.15 -5.14
C PHE A 207 -14.49 -1.41 -6.62
N LEU A 208 -13.89 -0.44 -7.29
CA LEU A 208 -13.46 -0.53 -8.67
C LEU A 208 -11.94 -0.47 -8.72
N HIS A 209 -11.33 -1.57 -9.13
CA HIS A 209 -9.90 -1.68 -9.36
C HIS A 209 -9.61 -1.56 -10.86
N LEU A 210 -8.95 -0.47 -11.25
CA LEU A 210 -8.68 -0.12 -12.65
C LEU A 210 -7.19 -0.34 -12.95
N LEU A 211 -6.86 -1.47 -13.59
CA LEU A 211 -5.48 -1.93 -13.85
C LEU A 211 -4.84 -1.31 -15.11
N GLY A 212 -5.63 -0.70 -15.99
CA GLY A 212 -5.19 -0.29 -17.33
C GLY A 212 -4.03 0.71 -17.33
N ILE A 213 -4.03 1.65 -16.37
CA ILE A 213 -2.99 2.67 -16.24
C ILE A 213 -1.64 2.06 -15.87
N ASP A 214 -1.59 1.19 -14.86
CA ASP A 214 -0.36 0.47 -14.48
C ASP A 214 0.18 -0.38 -15.63
N THR A 215 -0.68 -1.16 -16.27
CA THR A 215 -0.31 -2.02 -17.40
C THR A 215 0.29 -1.21 -18.56
N ASN A 216 -0.37 -0.10 -18.93
CA ASN A 216 0.17 0.82 -19.94
C ASN A 216 1.46 1.50 -19.47
N GLY A 217 1.60 1.75 -18.16
CA GLY A 217 2.80 2.28 -17.53
C GLY A 217 4.01 1.35 -17.66
N HIS A 218 3.84 0.05 -17.43
CA HIS A 218 4.89 -0.97 -17.66
C HIS A 218 5.23 -1.13 -19.14
N ALA A 219 4.20 -1.25 -19.99
CA ALA A 219 4.39 -1.55 -21.42
C ALA A 219 4.94 -0.37 -22.22
N HIS A 220 4.41 0.83 -21.97
CA HIS A 220 4.65 2.03 -22.79
C HIS A 220 5.39 3.16 -22.06
N ARG A 221 5.59 3.03 -20.74
CA ARG A 221 6.19 4.02 -19.82
C ARG A 221 5.24 5.17 -19.48
N PRO A 222 5.37 5.76 -18.27
CA PRO A 222 4.67 6.99 -17.96
C PRO A 222 4.99 8.10 -18.97
N MET A 223 4.01 8.95 -19.25
CA MET A 223 4.03 10.00 -20.29
C MET A 223 3.87 9.51 -21.74
N SER A 224 3.74 8.21 -21.99
CA SER A 224 3.33 7.73 -23.32
C SER A 224 1.91 8.19 -23.66
N GLN A 225 1.55 8.13 -24.94
CA GLN A 225 0.19 8.45 -25.35
C GLN A 225 -0.81 7.47 -24.73
N GLU A 226 -0.49 6.17 -24.70
CA GLU A 226 -1.31 5.10 -24.15
C GLU A 226 -1.59 5.34 -22.65
N TYR A 227 -0.57 5.63 -21.84
CA TYR A 227 -0.73 5.93 -20.42
C TYR A 227 -1.59 7.18 -20.20
N LEU A 228 -1.34 8.26 -20.96
CA LEU A 228 -2.05 9.52 -20.79
C LEU A 228 -3.49 9.50 -21.33
N GLU A 229 -3.77 8.79 -22.42
CA GLU A 229 -5.13 8.58 -22.92
C GLU A 229 -5.92 7.66 -21.99
N ASN A 230 -5.28 6.68 -21.35
CA ASN A 230 -5.94 5.85 -20.34
C ASN A 230 -6.40 6.69 -19.13
N ILE A 231 -5.63 7.70 -18.70
CA ILE A 231 -6.08 8.65 -17.68
C ILE A 231 -7.35 9.39 -18.13
N ARG A 232 -7.44 9.82 -19.40
CA ARG A 232 -8.64 10.48 -19.95
C ARG A 232 -9.85 9.54 -19.99
N LEU A 233 -9.61 8.27 -20.32
CA LEU A 233 -10.64 7.23 -20.31
C LEU A 233 -11.17 7.01 -18.89
N VAL A 234 -10.29 6.89 -17.90
CA VAL A 234 -10.67 6.74 -16.49
C VAL A 234 -11.46 7.97 -16.01
N ASP A 235 -11.01 9.20 -16.30
CA ASP A 235 -11.75 10.42 -15.96
C ASP A 235 -13.19 10.42 -16.53
N SER A 236 -13.33 10.08 -17.81
CA SER A 236 -14.61 10.01 -18.49
C SER A 236 -15.51 8.90 -17.92
N GLY A 237 -14.93 7.73 -17.65
CA GLY A 237 -15.62 6.59 -17.04
C GLY A 237 -16.11 6.89 -15.62
N VAL A 238 -15.29 7.55 -14.80
CA VAL A 238 -15.68 7.98 -13.44
C VAL A 238 -16.80 9.01 -13.51
N LYS A 239 -16.75 9.98 -14.44
CA LYS A 239 -17.84 10.96 -14.62
C LYS A 239 -19.19 10.29 -14.94
N GLU A 240 -19.19 9.35 -15.87
CA GLU A 240 -20.37 8.60 -16.26
C GLU A 240 -20.88 7.74 -15.09
N LEU A 241 -19.97 7.02 -14.42
CA LEU A 241 -20.26 6.19 -13.27
C LEU A 241 -20.93 6.97 -12.15
N VAL A 242 -20.37 8.11 -11.76
CA VAL A 242 -20.94 8.96 -10.71
C VAL A 242 -22.36 9.39 -11.07
N SER A 243 -22.57 9.83 -12.32
CA SER A 243 -23.90 10.24 -12.80
C SER A 243 -24.93 9.10 -12.70
N MET A 244 -24.55 7.88 -13.10
CA MET A 244 -25.42 6.72 -13.03
C MET A 244 -25.69 6.26 -11.59
N VAL A 245 -24.70 6.33 -10.70
CA VAL A 245 -24.86 5.97 -9.29
C VAL A 245 -25.81 6.94 -8.60
N GLU A 246 -25.62 8.24 -8.80
CA GLU A 246 -26.53 9.26 -8.26
C GLU A 246 -27.96 9.06 -8.79
N GLU A 247 -28.15 8.79 -10.08
CA GLU A 247 -29.47 8.48 -10.63
C GLU A 247 -30.06 7.16 -10.09
N PHE A 248 -29.24 6.13 -9.91
CA PHE A 248 -29.68 4.82 -9.38
C PHE A 248 -30.21 4.93 -7.95
N PHE A 249 -29.62 5.81 -7.14
CA PHE A 249 -30.02 6.07 -5.76
C PHE A 249 -30.91 7.32 -5.62
N ASP A 250 -31.62 7.71 -6.69
CA ASP A 250 -32.60 8.80 -6.67
C ASP A 250 -32.02 10.16 -6.21
N ASN A 251 -30.72 10.38 -6.41
CA ASN A 251 -29.95 11.55 -5.95
C ASN A 251 -30.15 11.84 -4.45
N ASP A 252 -30.16 10.79 -3.63
CA ASP A 252 -30.42 10.89 -2.19
C ASP A 252 -29.33 11.65 -1.40
N GLY A 253 -28.19 11.97 -2.04
CA GLY A 253 -27.08 12.68 -1.42
C GLY A 253 -26.40 11.86 -0.31
N ARG A 254 -26.51 10.53 -0.34
CA ARG A 254 -25.98 9.60 0.67
C ARG A 254 -24.80 8.76 0.17
N THR A 255 -24.20 9.12 -0.96
CA THR A 255 -23.01 8.46 -1.52
C THR A 255 -21.76 9.29 -1.23
N ALA A 256 -20.72 8.65 -0.70
CA ALA A 256 -19.37 9.20 -0.66
C ALA A 256 -18.50 8.54 -1.73
N TYR A 257 -17.55 9.28 -2.27
CA TYR A 257 -16.65 8.82 -3.32
C TYR A 257 -15.19 9.06 -2.90
N VAL A 258 -14.35 8.06 -3.12
CA VAL A 258 -12.90 8.13 -2.92
C VAL A 258 -12.24 7.67 -4.22
N PHE A 259 -11.45 8.54 -4.84
CA PHE A 259 -10.62 8.22 -6.00
C PHE A 259 -9.15 8.36 -5.63
N THR A 260 -8.36 7.31 -5.87
CA THR A 260 -6.93 7.31 -5.55
C THR A 260 -6.14 6.31 -6.38
N SER A 261 -4.86 6.12 -6.03
CA SER A 261 -3.99 5.05 -6.54
C SER A 261 -3.27 4.38 -5.37
N ASP A 262 -2.94 3.12 -5.55
CA ASP A 262 -2.14 2.29 -4.65
C ASP A 262 -0.64 2.64 -4.71
N HIS A 263 -0.12 2.89 -5.90
CA HIS A 263 1.20 3.46 -6.15
C HIS A 263 1.24 4.29 -7.44
N GLY A 264 2.39 4.92 -7.68
CA GLY A 264 2.73 5.52 -8.97
C GLY A 264 3.74 4.65 -9.72
N MET A 265 4.59 5.28 -10.53
CA MET A 265 5.54 4.59 -11.40
C MET A 265 6.73 5.49 -11.72
N THR A 266 7.94 4.93 -11.83
CA THR A 266 9.09 5.65 -12.38
C THR A 266 8.95 5.91 -13.88
N ASN A 267 9.71 6.88 -14.42
CA ASN A 267 9.70 7.18 -15.86
C ASN A 267 10.13 6.00 -16.75
N TRP A 268 10.69 4.94 -16.16
CA TRP A 268 11.08 3.72 -16.88
C TRP A 268 9.96 2.69 -16.99
N GLY A 269 8.79 2.95 -16.38
CA GLY A 269 7.72 1.96 -16.30
C GLY A 269 8.03 0.87 -15.29
N SER A 270 8.58 1.23 -14.12
CA SER A 270 8.82 0.30 -13.00
C SER A 270 8.43 0.96 -11.68
N HIS A 271 7.93 0.17 -10.74
CA HIS A 271 7.63 0.55 -9.37
C HIS A 271 8.25 -0.48 -8.38
N GLY A 272 7.98 -0.33 -7.07
CA GLY A 272 8.49 -1.17 -5.99
C GLY A 272 9.48 -0.45 -5.06
N ALA A 273 9.97 0.73 -5.45
CA ALA A 273 10.93 1.54 -4.71
C ALA A 273 10.32 2.85 -4.17
N GLY A 274 11.18 3.69 -3.58
CA GLY A 274 10.78 4.88 -2.82
C GLY A 274 10.84 6.20 -3.60
N HIS A 275 10.87 6.20 -4.94
CA HIS A 275 10.92 7.46 -5.68
C HIS A 275 9.61 8.24 -5.50
N PRO A 276 9.61 9.59 -5.47
CA PRO A 276 8.38 10.38 -5.37
C PRO A 276 7.34 10.06 -6.45
N SER A 277 7.77 9.74 -7.67
CA SER A 277 6.83 9.32 -8.73
C SER A 277 6.16 7.97 -8.46
N GLU A 278 6.72 7.14 -7.57
CA GLU A 278 6.11 5.88 -7.11
C GLU A 278 5.28 6.11 -5.85
N THR A 279 5.71 7.04 -4.98
CA THR A 279 5.17 7.21 -3.62
C THR A 279 4.09 8.27 -3.48
N LEU A 280 3.97 9.20 -4.44
CA LEU A 280 2.95 10.24 -4.45
C LEU A 280 1.79 9.85 -5.36
N THR A 281 0.68 9.42 -4.76
CA THR A 281 -0.55 9.07 -5.47
C THR A 281 -1.62 10.15 -5.30
N PRO A 282 -2.50 10.35 -6.30
CA PRO A 282 -3.57 11.32 -6.15
C PRO A 282 -4.58 10.84 -5.10
N LEU A 283 -5.20 11.78 -4.39
CA LEU A 283 -6.36 11.53 -3.55
C LEU A 283 -7.42 12.61 -3.82
N LEU A 284 -8.61 12.17 -4.21
CA LEU A 284 -9.80 13.01 -4.32
C LEU A 284 -10.93 12.34 -3.55
N VAL A 285 -11.64 13.11 -2.73
CA VAL A 285 -12.77 12.62 -1.95
C VAL A 285 -13.90 13.64 -2.06
N TRP A 286 -15.12 13.18 -2.33
CA TRP A 286 -16.28 14.05 -2.48
C TRP A 286 -17.59 13.34 -2.14
N GLY A 287 -18.70 14.08 -2.16
CA GLY A 287 -20.02 13.56 -1.83
C GLY A 287 -20.37 13.69 -0.36
N ALA A 288 -21.18 12.77 0.14
CA ALA A 288 -21.81 12.85 1.45
C ALA A 288 -20.79 12.90 2.60
N GLY A 289 -20.85 13.94 3.43
CA GLY A 289 -19.99 14.11 4.59
C GLY A 289 -18.59 14.66 4.32
N VAL A 290 -18.31 15.10 3.10
CA VAL A 290 -16.98 15.57 2.67
C VAL A 290 -16.99 17.08 2.45
N HIS A 291 -15.88 17.75 2.72
CA HIS A 291 -15.72 19.17 2.41
C HIS A 291 -15.69 19.41 0.90
N THR A 292 -16.40 20.44 0.46
CA THR A 292 -16.28 20.99 -0.90
C THR A 292 -14.94 21.71 -1.07
N ALA A 293 -14.62 22.10 -2.30
CA ALA A 293 -13.36 22.76 -2.62
C ALA A 293 -13.11 24.00 -1.75
N GLN A 294 -11.98 24.02 -1.04
CA GLN A 294 -11.59 25.12 -0.17
C GLN A 294 -10.58 26.01 -0.87
N ARG A 295 -11.00 27.22 -1.25
CA ARG A 295 -10.13 28.24 -1.84
C ARG A 295 -9.21 28.85 -0.77
N VAL A 296 -7.96 29.12 -1.13
CA VAL A 296 -6.97 29.74 -0.24
C VAL A 296 -6.22 30.85 -0.95
N THR A 297 -5.94 31.93 -0.22
CA THR A 297 -5.13 33.08 -0.67
C THR A 297 -3.77 33.12 0.00
N GLU A 298 -3.65 32.49 1.16
CA GLU A 298 -2.43 32.45 1.95
C GLU A 298 -1.49 31.32 1.49
N PRO A 299 -0.16 31.49 1.61
CA PRO A 299 0.79 30.43 1.38
C PRO A 299 0.47 29.19 2.21
N GLN A 300 0.44 28.03 1.56
CA GLN A 300 0.21 26.74 2.20
C GLN A 300 1.52 26.17 2.76
N LYS A 301 1.43 25.19 3.65
CA LYS A 301 2.59 24.56 4.34
C LYS A 301 3.53 23.74 3.44
N TYR A 302 3.26 23.66 2.13
CA TYR A 302 3.96 22.81 1.18
C TYR A 302 5.06 23.58 0.46
N SER A 303 6.32 23.17 0.65
CA SER A 303 7.50 23.78 0.02
C SER A 303 8.12 22.93 -1.10
N ASP A 304 7.36 21.95 -1.61
CA ASP A 304 7.80 21.00 -2.64
C ASP A 304 7.68 21.53 -4.08
N GLY A 305 7.04 22.69 -4.27
CA GLY A 305 6.84 23.33 -5.58
C GLY A 305 5.68 22.74 -6.40
N TYR A 306 5.07 21.64 -5.94
CA TYR A 306 4.03 20.93 -6.72
C TYR A 306 2.76 21.74 -6.90
N LEU A 307 2.36 22.56 -5.91
CA LEU A 307 1.20 23.44 -6.05
C LEU A 307 1.32 24.37 -7.25
N GLN A 308 2.52 24.91 -7.50
CA GLN A 308 2.80 25.78 -8.64
C GLN A 308 2.86 24.98 -9.94
N GLU A 309 3.52 23.83 -9.93
CA GLU A 309 3.63 22.96 -11.10
C GLU A 309 2.25 22.45 -11.58
N TRP A 310 1.35 22.15 -10.64
CA TRP A 310 0.02 21.63 -10.91
C TRP A 310 -1.04 22.73 -11.13
N GLN A 311 -0.66 24.01 -10.97
CA GLN A 311 -1.55 25.17 -11.06
C GLN A 311 -2.74 25.03 -10.09
N LEU A 312 -2.43 24.74 -8.82
CA LEU A 312 -3.39 24.44 -7.75
C LEU A 312 -3.15 25.29 -6.49
N GLU A 313 -2.34 26.35 -6.56
CA GLU A 313 -1.96 27.18 -5.41
C GLU A 313 -3.17 27.78 -4.69
N GLY A 314 -4.21 28.13 -5.45
CA GLY A 314 -5.45 28.72 -4.95
C GLY A 314 -6.44 27.72 -4.32
N LEU A 315 -6.09 26.43 -4.25
CA LEU A 315 -6.91 25.37 -3.66
C LEU A 315 -6.17 24.70 -2.51
N ARG A 316 -6.86 24.47 -1.40
CA ARG A 316 -6.27 23.81 -0.24
C ARG A 316 -5.91 22.36 -0.56
N ARG A 317 -4.62 22.04 -0.45
CA ARG A 317 -4.09 20.68 -0.53
C ARG A 317 -4.12 20.03 0.85
N VAL A 318 -4.61 18.81 0.94
CA VAL A 318 -4.70 18.02 2.18
C VAL A 318 -4.07 16.65 1.97
N ASP A 319 -2.78 16.56 2.26
CA ASP A 319 -2.02 15.31 2.17
C ASP A 319 -2.32 14.37 3.34
N VAL A 320 -2.29 13.07 3.07
CA VAL A 320 -2.51 11.99 4.03
C VAL A 320 -1.48 10.88 3.85
N ASN A 321 -1.23 10.08 4.88
CA ASN A 321 -0.58 8.79 4.67
C ASN A 321 -1.60 7.84 4.05
N GLN A 322 -1.18 6.92 3.18
CA GLN A 322 -2.12 6.02 2.51
C GLN A 322 -2.99 5.20 3.49
N ALA A 323 -2.43 4.82 4.64
CA ALA A 323 -3.15 4.13 5.72
C ALA A 323 -4.29 4.96 6.34
N ASP A 324 -4.26 6.29 6.23
CA ASP A 324 -5.27 7.20 6.78
C ASP A 324 -6.58 7.17 5.95
N ILE A 325 -6.57 6.56 4.75
CA ILE A 325 -7.75 6.44 3.89
C ILE A 325 -8.75 5.43 4.46
N ALA A 326 -8.28 4.34 5.07
CA ALA A 326 -9.15 3.36 5.73
C ALA A 326 -10.02 3.96 6.85
N PRO A 327 -9.48 4.70 7.84
CA PRO A 327 -10.32 5.35 8.85
C PRO A 327 -11.19 6.47 8.27
N LEU A 328 -10.75 7.18 7.21
CA LEU A 328 -11.62 8.12 6.51
C LEU A 328 -12.87 7.40 5.96
N MET A 329 -12.69 6.33 5.20
CA MET A 329 -13.78 5.52 4.66
C MET A 329 -14.69 4.99 5.77
N SER A 330 -14.11 4.42 6.82
CA SER A 330 -14.85 3.87 7.98
C SER A 330 -15.76 4.92 8.61
N SER A 331 -15.25 6.14 8.82
CA SER A 331 -16.01 7.25 9.39
C SER A 331 -17.15 7.74 8.48
N LEU A 332 -16.96 7.72 7.16
CA LEU A 332 -17.96 8.21 6.21
C LEU A 332 -19.21 7.32 6.17
N ILE A 333 -19.04 6.00 6.23
CA ILE A 333 -20.16 5.03 6.19
C ILE A 333 -20.52 4.45 7.56
N GLY A 334 -19.77 4.76 8.61
CA GLY A 334 -20.09 4.38 9.99
C GLY A 334 -19.88 2.91 10.29
N VAL A 335 -18.83 2.32 9.74
CA VAL A 335 -18.39 0.95 10.09
C VAL A 335 -17.24 1.04 11.11
N PRO A 336 -16.96 -0.04 11.86
CA PRO A 336 -15.77 -0.08 12.70
C PRO A 336 -14.48 0.24 11.95
N PHE A 337 -13.54 0.87 12.64
CA PHE A 337 -12.18 1.07 12.13
C PHE A 337 -11.47 -0.28 12.05
N PRO A 338 -10.77 -0.60 10.94
CA PRO A 338 -10.13 -1.91 10.79
C PRO A 338 -9.20 -2.22 11.96
N LEU A 339 -9.25 -3.46 12.45
CA LEU A 339 -8.67 -3.85 13.73
C LEU A 339 -7.20 -3.48 13.89
N ASN A 340 -6.43 -3.63 12.81
CA ASN A 340 -4.99 -3.38 12.76
C ASN A 340 -4.62 -2.04 12.12
N SER A 341 -5.60 -1.16 11.90
CA SER A 341 -5.36 0.14 11.28
C SER A 341 -4.47 1.02 12.16
N VAL A 342 -3.36 1.49 11.61
CA VAL A 342 -2.51 2.53 12.21
C VAL A 342 -2.80 3.92 11.63
N GLY A 343 -3.80 4.01 10.74
CA GLY A 343 -4.20 5.24 10.09
C GLY A 343 -4.84 6.23 11.07
N VAL A 344 -4.54 7.51 10.88
CA VAL A 344 -5.10 8.61 11.67
C VAL A 344 -6.20 9.30 10.86
N LEU A 345 -7.40 9.40 11.43
CA LEU A 345 -8.56 9.99 10.77
C LEU A 345 -8.26 11.41 10.22
N PRO A 346 -8.27 11.63 8.89
CA PRO A 346 -7.94 12.94 8.32
C PRO A 346 -9.14 13.89 8.39
N LEU A 347 -9.33 14.52 9.55
CA LEU A 347 -10.47 15.41 9.87
C LEU A 347 -10.70 16.57 8.88
N GLN A 348 -9.66 16.95 8.14
CA GLN A 348 -9.71 18.02 7.13
C GLN A 348 -10.55 17.66 5.90
N TYR A 349 -10.80 16.36 5.66
CA TYR A 349 -11.72 15.90 4.62
C TYR A 349 -13.19 15.92 5.07
N LEU A 350 -13.46 15.79 6.37
CA LEU A 350 -14.83 15.61 6.89
C LEU A 350 -15.58 16.93 7.03
N ASN A 351 -16.73 17.06 6.36
CA ASN A 351 -17.68 18.15 6.56
C ASN A 351 -18.83 17.69 7.45
N ASN A 352 -18.61 17.71 8.76
CA ASN A 352 -19.57 17.30 9.77
C ASN A 352 -19.40 18.14 11.05
N SER A 353 -20.31 17.97 12.02
CA SER A 353 -20.25 18.66 13.32
C SER A 353 -18.94 18.37 14.08
N ASP A 354 -18.52 19.30 14.92
CA ASP A 354 -17.34 19.11 15.79
C ASP A 354 -17.52 17.91 16.72
N GLN A 355 -18.76 17.63 17.17
CA GLN A 355 -19.07 16.45 17.95
C GLN A 355 -18.81 15.16 17.16
N PHE A 356 -19.27 15.08 15.90
CA PHE A 356 -19.00 13.94 15.03
C PHE A 356 -17.50 13.72 14.81
N LYS A 357 -16.77 14.81 14.54
CA LYS A 357 -15.31 14.78 14.36
C LYS A 357 -14.60 14.29 15.62
N ALA A 358 -14.98 14.80 16.79
CA ALA A 358 -14.39 14.42 18.07
C ALA A 358 -14.65 12.95 18.43
N GLU A 359 -15.89 12.47 18.30
CA GLU A 359 -16.24 11.07 18.57
C GLU A 359 -15.56 10.11 17.59
N SER A 360 -15.51 10.45 16.31
CA SER A 360 -14.85 9.60 15.31
C SER A 360 -13.34 9.55 15.53
N MET A 361 -12.71 10.69 15.87
CA MET A 361 -11.30 10.75 16.26
C MET A 361 -11.03 9.93 17.53
N TYR A 362 -11.93 10.00 18.52
CA TYR A 362 -11.83 9.22 19.74
C TYR A 362 -11.90 7.72 19.47
N SER A 363 -12.91 7.25 18.73
CA SER A 363 -13.04 5.83 18.36
C SER A 363 -11.84 5.32 17.53
N ASN A 364 -11.32 6.11 16.60
CA ASN A 364 -10.09 5.78 15.86
C ASN A 364 -8.89 5.65 16.80
N ALA A 365 -8.72 6.58 17.75
CA ALA A 365 -7.66 6.52 18.75
C ALA A 365 -7.79 5.31 19.69
N ILE A 366 -9.01 4.91 20.08
CA ILE A 366 -9.23 3.69 20.87
C ILE A 366 -8.84 2.45 20.06
N GLN A 367 -9.18 2.37 18.76
CA GLN A 367 -8.78 1.22 17.93
C GLN A 367 -7.25 1.05 17.87
N ILE A 368 -6.51 2.15 17.70
CA ILE A 368 -5.04 2.15 17.73
C ILE A 368 -4.52 1.75 19.12
N LEU A 369 -5.16 2.24 20.19
CA LEU A 369 -4.78 1.91 21.56
C LEU A 369 -5.00 0.43 21.89
N GLU A 370 -6.05 -0.20 21.37
CA GLU A 370 -6.29 -1.65 21.58
C GLU A 370 -5.18 -2.50 20.96
N GLN A 371 -4.68 -2.13 19.77
CA GLN A 371 -3.49 -2.78 19.18
C GLN A 371 -2.29 -2.67 20.09
N PHE A 372 -2.02 -1.44 20.58
CA PHE A 372 -0.93 -1.21 21.50
C PHE A 372 -1.07 -2.05 22.77
N LYS A 373 -2.26 -2.13 23.39
CA LYS A 373 -2.48 -2.92 24.61
C LYS A 373 -2.19 -4.41 24.40
N VAL A 374 -2.62 -4.98 23.28
CA VAL A 374 -2.38 -6.41 23.00
C VAL A 374 -0.89 -6.67 22.72
N GLN A 375 -0.22 -5.80 21.95
CA GLN A 375 1.23 -5.91 21.72
C GLN A 375 2.06 -5.67 23.01
N TYR A 376 1.57 -4.81 23.89
CA TYR A 376 2.30 -4.34 25.08
C TYR A 376 2.05 -5.20 26.32
N ASN A 377 1.49 -6.41 26.23
CA ASN A 377 1.23 -7.27 27.39
C ASN A 377 2.49 -7.38 28.30
N VAL A 378 2.46 -6.66 29.43
CA VAL A 378 3.64 -6.20 30.18
C VAL A 378 4.39 -7.36 30.86
N GLU A 379 3.67 -8.42 31.22
CA GLU A 379 4.24 -9.57 31.92
C GLU A 379 5.17 -10.40 31.03
N GLU A 380 4.84 -10.57 29.76
CA GLU A 380 5.63 -11.38 28.83
C GLU A 380 6.89 -10.62 28.39
N ASN A 381 6.77 -9.32 28.11
CA ASN A 381 7.90 -8.46 27.75
C ASN A 381 8.94 -8.33 28.88
N ASN A 382 8.52 -8.24 30.14
CA ASN A 382 9.46 -8.21 31.26
C ASN A 382 10.24 -9.52 31.40
N ASN A 383 9.59 -10.65 31.14
CA ASN A 383 10.24 -11.96 31.15
C ASN A 383 11.25 -12.10 29.99
N VAL A 384 10.89 -11.64 28.78
CA VAL A 384 11.79 -11.64 27.62
C VAL A 384 12.99 -10.72 27.85
N ILE A 385 12.79 -9.50 28.34
CA ILE A 385 13.88 -8.57 28.66
C ILE A 385 14.81 -9.16 29.72
N SER A 386 14.26 -9.81 30.74
CA SER A 386 15.04 -10.52 31.76
C SER A 386 15.88 -11.64 31.16
N LEU A 387 15.29 -12.45 30.27
CA LEU A 387 15.99 -13.55 29.60
C LEU A 387 17.11 -13.04 28.68
N CYS A 388 16.86 -11.98 27.91
CA CYS A 388 17.88 -11.33 27.09
C CYS A 388 19.03 -10.76 27.92
N ARG A 389 18.74 -10.16 29.08
CA ARG A 389 19.77 -9.69 30.02
C ARG A 389 20.62 -10.84 30.55
N SER A 390 19.99 -11.98 30.89
CA SER A 390 20.71 -13.18 31.32
C SER A 390 21.60 -13.74 30.20
N LEU A 391 21.09 -13.79 28.96
CA LEU A 391 21.86 -14.25 27.80
C LEU A 391 23.07 -13.34 27.51
N MET A 392 22.90 -12.02 27.57
CA MET A 392 24.02 -11.08 27.43
C MET A 392 25.07 -11.30 28.52
N GLY A 393 24.65 -11.54 29.77
CA GLY A 393 25.55 -11.88 30.87
C GLY A 393 26.40 -13.12 30.56
N HIS A 394 25.77 -14.22 30.17
CA HIS A 394 26.48 -15.46 29.81
C HIS A 394 27.36 -15.32 28.56
N ALA A 395 26.94 -14.56 27.56
CA ALA A 395 27.75 -14.30 26.37
C ALA A 395 29.03 -13.50 26.72
N LEU A 396 28.93 -12.51 27.62
CA LEU A 396 30.07 -11.74 28.09
C LEU A 396 31.01 -12.57 28.96
N GLU A 397 30.48 -13.43 29.83
CA GLU A 397 31.28 -14.40 30.60
C GLU A 397 32.00 -15.38 29.67
N GLY A 398 31.30 -15.91 28.67
CA GLY A 398 31.88 -16.78 27.64
C GLY A 398 32.99 -16.09 26.83
N LEU A 399 32.79 -14.83 26.43
CA LEU A 399 33.79 -14.03 25.72
C LEU A 399 35.01 -13.74 26.60
N SER A 400 34.80 -13.41 27.88
CA SER A 400 35.87 -13.20 28.85
C SER A 400 36.67 -14.48 29.07
N TYR A 401 36.01 -15.63 29.20
CA TYR A 401 36.64 -16.95 29.27
C TYR A 401 37.49 -17.22 28.02
N TYR A 402 36.93 -17.00 26.82
CA TYR A 402 37.63 -17.21 25.55
C TYR A 402 38.88 -16.32 25.41
N HIS A 403 38.76 -15.04 25.79
CA HIS A 403 39.87 -14.08 25.75
C HIS A 403 40.93 -14.32 26.83
N THR A 404 40.59 -15.00 27.92
CA THR A 404 41.49 -15.24 29.04
C THR A 404 42.24 -16.56 28.89
N TYR A 405 41.55 -17.63 28.49
CA TYR A 405 42.12 -18.98 28.50
C TYR A 405 42.54 -19.50 27.12
N ASP A 406 41.94 -19.04 26.02
CA ASP A 406 42.18 -19.57 24.66
C ASP A 406 42.79 -18.55 23.69
N ARG A 407 43.30 -17.44 24.24
CA ARG A 407 43.92 -16.33 23.49
C ARG A 407 45.09 -16.76 22.60
N PHE A 408 45.86 -17.74 23.06
CA PHE A 408 46.99 -18.28 22.30
C PHE A 408 46.50 -19.03 21.06
N PHE A 409 45.49 -19.90 21.20
CA PHE A 409 44.91 -20.64 20.08
C PHE A 409 44.27 -19.69 19.05
N LEU A 410 43.49 -18.71 19.52
CA LEU A 410 42.89 -17.69 18.66
C LEU A 410 43.97 -16.87 17.92
N GLY A 411 45.01 -16.43 18.64
CA GLY A 411 46.15 -15.72 18.05
C GLY A 411 46.83 -16.55 16.97
N CYS A 412 47.08 -17.84 17.22
CA CYS A 412 47.65 -18.75 16.23
C CYS A 412 46.73 -18.94 15.02
N SER A 413 45.42 -19.14 15.21
CA SER A 413 44.47 -19.31 14.10
C SER A 413 44.36 -18.08 13.21
N VAL A 414 44.32 -16.87 13.80
CA VAL A 414 44.29 -15.61 13.04
C VAL A 414 45.59 -15.43 12.25
N VAL A 415 46.74 -15.65 12.89
CA VAL A 415 48.05 -15.54 12.22
C VAL A 415 48.19 -16.55 11.09
N LEU A 416 47.77 -17.82 11.28
CA LEU A 416 47.78 -18.86 10.25
C LEU A 416 46.83 -18.54 9.10
N GLY A 417 45.66 -17.96 9.39
CA GLY A 417 44.71 -17.51 8.38
C GLY A 417 45.28 -16.41 7.50
N PHE A 418 45.86 -15.36 8.11
CA PHE A 418 46.49 -14.27 7.36
C PHE A 418 47.70 -14.74 6.55
N THR A 419 48.59 -15.53 7.16
CA THR A 419 49.76 -16.07 6.45
C THR A 419 49.35 -16.97 5.28
N GLY A 420 48.37 -17.86 5.49
CA GLY A 420 47.82 -18.70 4.42
C GLY A 420 47.22 -17.88 3.28
N TRP A 421 46.47 -16.82 3.60
CA TRP A 421 45.86 -15.97 2.58
C TRP A 421 46.88 -15.12 1.82
N THR A 422 47.87 -14.56 2.52
CA THR A 422 49.00 -13.89 1.87
C THR A 422 49.78 -14.85 0.96
N SER A 423 50.07 -16.08 1.40
CA SER A 423 50.74 -17.07 0.56
C SER A 423 49.93 -17.45 -0.67
N TYR A 424 48.60 -17.61 -0.54
CA TYR A 424 47.72 -17.87 -1.68
C TYR A 424 47.73 -16.72 -2.69
N VAL A 425 47.59 -15.47 -2.23
CA VAL A 425 47.64 -14.28 -3.08
C VAL A 425 49.00 -14.19 -3.80
N VAL A 426 50.11 -14.41 -3.09
CA VAL A 426 51.45 -14.45 -3.69
C VAL A 426 51.55 -15.54 -4.76
N LEU A 427 51.02 -16.74 -4.50
CA LEU A 427 51.02 -17.84 -5.49
C LEU A 427 50.18 -17.50 -6.72
N VAL A 428 49.02 -16.86 -6.54
CA VAL A 428 48.17 -16.40 -7.65
C VAL A 428 48.88 -15.33 -8.47
N ILE A 429 49.50 -14.34 -7.83
CA ILE A 429 50.28 -13.29 -8.50
C ILE A 429 51.44 -13.90 -9.28
N LEU A 430 52.23 -14.78 -8.66
CA LEU A 430 53.36 -15.46 -9.31
C LEU A 430 52.90 -16.30 -10.51
N LYS A 431 51.80 -17.07 -10.38
CA LYS A 431 51.24 -17.85 -11.48
C LYS A 431 50.73 -16.98 -12.63
N THR A 432 50.21 -15.80 -12.31
CA THR A 432 49.68 -14.85 -13.30
C THR A 432 50.82 -14.14 -14.05
N HIS A 433 51.87 -13.69 -13.35
CA HIS A 433 53.03 -13.04 -13.97
C HIS A 433 54.02 -14.01 -14.64
N ALA A 434 54.19 -15.24 -14.12
CA ALA A 434 55.00 -16.27 -14.78
C ALA A 434 54.35 -16.79 -16.07
N ARG A 435 53.01 -16.83 -16.13
CA ARG A 435 52.29 -17.15 -17.38
C ARG A 435 52.48 -16.08 -18.45
N VAL A 436 52.47 -14.79 -18.07
CA VAL A 436 52.75 -13.67 -18.99
C VAL A 436 54.18 -13.73 -19.53
N ALA A 437 55.17 -14.10 -18.70
CA ALA A 437 56.56 -14.27 -19.15
C ALA A 437 56.74 -15.43 -20.15
N CYS A 438 55.99 -16.53 -20.01
CA CYS A 438 56.00 -17.64 -20.98
C CYS A 438 55.29 -17.29 -22.29
N THR A 439 54.18 -16.54 -22.27
CA THR A 439 53.45 -16.18 -23.51
C THR A 439 54.17 -15.13 -24.36
N VAL A 440 54.99 -14.26 -23.76
CA VAL A 440 55.83 -13.31 -24.51
C VAL A 440 56.97 -14.03 -25.24
N ARG A 441 57.46 -15.15 -24.71
CA ARG A 441 58.56 -15.93 -25.33
C ARG A 441 58.12 -16.73 -26.57
N GLU A 442 56.86 -17.15 -26.63
CA GLU A 442 56.32 -17.89 -27.79
C GLU A 442 55.90 -16.99 -28.97
N LYS A 443 55.79 -15.67 -28.80
CA LYS A 443 55.46 -14.73 -29.88
C LYS A 443 56.69 -14.08 -30.56
N SER A 444 57.90 -14.53 -30.24
CA SER A 444 59.15 -13.90 -30.67
C SER A 444 60.09 -14.80 -31.51
N ILE A 445 59.57 -15.87 -32.14
CA ILE A 445 60.32 -16.71 -33.09
C ILE A 445 59.55 -16.80 -34.40
#